data_AF-A0A3A8WKA6-F1
#
_entry.id   AF-A0A3A8WKA6-F1
#
_cell.length_a   1.000
_cell.length_b   1.000
_cell.length_c   1.000
_cell.angle_alpha   90.00
_cell.angle_beta   90.00
_cell.angle_gamma   90.00
#
_symmetry.space_group_name_H-M   'P 1'
#
loop_
_entity.id
_entity.type
_entity.pdbx_description
1 polymer ?
#
loop_
_entity_poly.entity_id
_entity_poly.type
_entity_poly.pdbx_seq_one_letter_code
_entity_poly.pdbx_strand_id
1 'polypeptide(L)'
;MDMKRSKRKWMPVFMAGVLAAGCMVGHQTAEAKKKVDLGGTYHAALGISTATDIWMNRYAYYAKKPNKYYKTDQWKMLMSEDRVTGEPTEHKGTFTDAVIKGNGRYTVKLEKADFEGETTISMLHVATDIPVNNKITFSNVTAKINKKTIVTFEEPYMEKKKKYLSGGMDIILMDHGREDLVRQLSGRGVTESGANGYDLLKGTGRDSVEVTFTVSGFHYDKGQKSKSPIKKPEKVETTPEAIETQLPEASFSPEPVSSEKSLEMQGTTPTASAPILAVVISAVFFCGVVIVIVNGRRKRK
;
A
#
# COMPACT_ATOMS: atom_id res chain seq x y z
N MET A 1 22.15 -61.23 -56.54
CA MET A 1 23.44 -60.83 -55.98
C MET A 1 23.21 -60.53 -54.51
N ASP A 2 23.20 -61.55 -53.65
CA ASP A 2 24.37 -62.06 -52.90
C ASP A 2 25.07 -60.96 -52.08
N MET A 3 25.39 -61.08 -50.78
CA MET A 3 25.22 -62.15 -49.80
C MET A 3 25.79 -61.69 -48.43
N LYS A 4 25.30 -62.32 -47.34
CA LYS A 4 25.94 -62.54 -46.00
C LYS A 4 26.14 -61.34 -45.06
N ARG A 5 25.43 -61.29 -43.92
CA ARG A 5 25.50 -62.09 -42.66
C ARG A 5 26.65 -61.67 -41.74
N SER A 6 26.30 -61.35 -40.48
CA SER A 6 26.83 -61.93 -39.21
C SER A 6 26.97 -60.84 -38.13
N LYS A 7 26.62 -60.98 -36.84
CA LYS A 7 25.92 -61.96 -35.99
C LYS A 7 25.77 -61.26 -34.61
N ARG A 8 24.62 -61.49 -33.93
CA ARG A 8 24.40 -61.67 -32.46
C ARG A 8 24.90 -60.55 -31.50
N LYS A 9 24.16 -60.14 -30.47
CA LYS A 9 23.55 -60.99 -29.42
C LYS A 9 22.32 -60.34 -28.77
N TRP A 10 21.40 -61.23 -28.44
CA TRP A 10 20.27 -61.11 -27.52
C TRP A 10 20.79 -61.17 -26.06
N MET A 11 20.26 -60.36 -25.14
CA MET A 11 19.45 -60.84 -24.00
C MET A 11 19.03 -59.71 -23.03
N PRO A 12 17.85 -59.85 -22.39
CA PRO A 12 17.21 -58.86 -21.53
C PRO A 12 17.53 -59.08 -20.04
N VAL A 13 17.53 -58.03 -19.21
CA VAL A 13 17.54 -58.17 -17.74
C VAL A 13 16.71 -57.07 -17.06
N PHE A 14 15.56 -57.53 -16.54
CA PHE A 14 14.88 -57.19 -15.28
C PHE A 14 14.63 -55.74 -14.85
N MET A 15 13.33 -55.42 -14.83
CA MET A 15 12.66 -54.55 -13.86
C MET A 15 13.12 -54.85 -12.43
N ALA A 16 13.62 -53.82 -11.74
CA ALA A 16 13.53 -53.67 -10.30
C ALA A 16 13.71 -52.19 -9.96
N GLY A 17 12.74 -51.57 -9.29
CA GLY A 17 12.89 -50.20 -8.81
C GLY A 17 11.57 -49.50 -8.50
N VAL A 18 10.95 -49.93 -7.41
CA VAL A 18 9.91 -49.24 -6.64
C VAL A 18 9.96 -47.71 -6.78
N LEU A 19 8.90 -47.10 -7.30
CA LEU A 19 8.59 -45.69 -7.04
C LEU A 19 7.37 -45.63 -6.15
N ALA A 20 7.67 -45.51 -4.86
CA ALA A 20 6.71 -45.23 -3.81
C ALA A 20 5.91 -43.97 -4.17
N ALA A 21 4.60 -44.08 -4.01
CA ALA A 21 3.66 -42.97 -4.01
C ALA A 21 4.02 -42.00 -2.87
N GLY A 22 4.77 -40.95 -3.21
CA GLY A 22 5.00 -39.81 -2.34
C GLY A 22 4.06 -38.68 -2.75
N CYS A 23 2.97 -38.51 -2.01
CA CYS A 23 2.14 -37.31 -2.05
C CYS A 23 3.01 -36.09 -1.73
N MET A 24 3.57 -35.43 -2.75
CA MET A 24 4.10 -34.08 -2.59
C MET A 24 2.92 -33.13 -2.60
N VAL A 25 2.30 -33.00 -1.43
CA VAL A 25 1.62 -31.76 -1.06
C VAL A 25 2.69 -30.68 -1.18
N GLY A 26 2.64 -29.91 -2.25
CA GLY A 26 3.48 -28.74 -2.42
C GLY A 26 3.23 -27.83 -1.24
N HIS A 27 4.15 -27.83 -0.27
CA HIS A 27 4.28 -26.72 0.66
C HIS A 27 4.63 -25.52 -0.20
N GLN A 28 3.61 -24.75 -0.59
CA GLN A 28 3.79 -23.35 -0.86
C GLN A 28 4.39 -22.77 0.41
N THR A 29 5.70 -22.58 0.43
CA THR A 29 6.38 -21.76 1.43
C THR A 29 5.68 -20.42 1.42
N ALA A 30 4.82 -20.19 2.41
CA ALA A 30 4.25 -18.88 2.66
C ALA A 30 5.45 -17.94 2.86
N GLU A 31 5.66 -17.02 1.92
CA GLU A 31 6.66 -15.97 2.08
C GLU A 31 6.43 -15.30 3.43
N ALA A 32 7.42 -15.38 4.31
CA ALA A 32 7.32 -14.78 5.64
C ALA A 32 7.08 -13.28 5.47
N LYS A 33 5.92 -12.79 5.93
CA LYS A 33 5.62 -11.35 5.91
C LYS A 33 6.72 -10.60 6.66
N LYS A 34 7.39 -9.65 5.98
CA LYS A 34 8.38 -8.79 6.64
C LYS A 34 7.74 -8.11 7.85
N LYS A 35 8.40 -8.18 9.00
CA LYS A 35 7.96 -7.48 10.21
C LYS A 35 8.29 -6.00 10.08
N VAL A 36 7.38 -5.14 10.55
CA VAL A 36 7.63 -3.69 10.62
C VAL A 36 8.69 -3.39 11.68
N ASP A 37 9.71 -2.61 11.29
CA ASP A 37 10.69 -1.97 12.18
C ASP A 37 10.25 -0.54 12.50
N LEU A 38 9.89 -0.26 13.75
CA LEU A 38 9.42 1.06 14.20
C LEU A 38 10.56 2.05 14.51
N GLY A 39 11.81 1.59 14.43
CA GLY A 39 13.01 2.41 14.48
C GLY A 39 13.64 2.63 13.10
N GLY A 40 13.08 2.00 12.06
CA GLY A 40 13.65 1.96 10.72
C GLY A 40 13.43 3.21 9.88
N THR A 41 14.00 3.20 8.67
CA THR A 41 13.77 4.19 7.61
C THR A 41 13.01 3.53 6.47
N TYR A 42 12.01 4.22 5.97
CA TYR A 42 11.15 3.77 4.88
C TYR A 42 11.08 4.84 3.79
N HIS A 43 10.37 4.54 2.71
CA HIS A 43 10.23 5.40 1.56
C HIS A 43 8.77 5.45 1.10
N ALA A 44 8.40 6.55 0.49
CA ALA A 44 7.11 6.72 -0.17
C ALA A 44 7.30 7.32 -1.54
N ALA A 45 6.60 6.77 -2.53
CA ALA A 45 6.67 7.20 -3.91
C ALA A 45 5.27 7.50 -4.44
N LEU A 46 5.17 8.59 -5.22
CA LEU A 46 3.94 8.97 -5.91
C LEU A 46 3.75 8.07 -7.13
N GLY A 47 2.58 7.46 -7.26
CA GLY A 47 2.15 6.85 -8.50
C GLY A 47 0.92 7.54 -9.09
N ILE A 48 0.84 7.52 -10.42
CA ILE A 48 -0.17 8.21 -11.21
C ILE A 48 -0.45 7.45 -12.52
N SER A 49 -1.69 7.51 -12.99
CA SER A 49 -2.11 7.05 -14.33
C SER A 49 -3.04 8.07 -14.97
N THR A 50 -2.82 8.42 -16.24
CA THR A 50 -3.75 9.23 -17.06
C THR A 50 -4.74 8.36 -17.82
N ALA A 51 -5.80 8.94 -18.40
CA ALA A 51 -6.80 8.19 -19.17
C ALA A 51 -7.65 9.04 -20.14
N THR A 52 -7.11 10.12 -20.72
CA THR A 52 -7.81 10.90 -21.75
C THR A 52 -7.74 10.18 -23.10
N ASP A 53 -6.54 10.03 -23.64
CA ASP A 53 -6.26 9.29 -24.86
C ASP A 53 -5.16 8.26 -24.63
N ILE A 54 -4.00 8.60 -24.08
CA ILE A 54 -2.93 7.65 -23.76
C ILE A 54 -2.83 7.35 -22.26
N TRP A 55 -2.39 6.14 -21.90
CA TRP A 55 -2.14 5.78 -20.51
C TRP A 55 -0.69 6.09 -20.15
N MET A 56 -0.43 7.29 -19.66
CA MET A 56 0.85 7.66 -19.05
C MET A 56 0.83 7.25 -17.58
N ASN A 57 1.81 6.49 -17.14
CA ASN A 57 1.84 5.87 -15.83
C ASN A 57 3.18 6.01 -15.14
N ARG A 58 3.12 6.17 -13.83
CA ARG A 58 4.15 5.74 -12.89
C ARG A 58 3.46 4.90 -11.84
N TYR A 59 3.68 3.59 -11.81
CA TYR A 59 3.01 2.73 -10.83
C TYR A 59 3.69 2.75 -9.44
N ALA A 60 4.97 3.12 -9.36
CA ALA A 60 5.70 3.41 -8.12
C ALA A 60 5.61 2.37 -6.97
N TYR A 61 5.12 1.15 -7.20
CA TYR A 61 4.97 0.15 -6.14
C TYR A 61 6.34 -0.39 -5.73
N TYR A 62 6.56 -0.66 -4.44
CA TYR A 62 7.80 -1.34 -4.01
C TYR A 62 7.81 -2.85 -4.32
N ALA A 63 6.73 -3.35 -4.91
CA ALA A 63 6.60 -4.73 -5.36
C ALA A 63 7.06 -4.90 -6.82
N LYS A 64 7.88 -5.93 -7.07
CA LYS A 64 8.36 -6.26 -8.42
C LYS A 64 7.22 -6.63 -9.38
N LYS A 65 6.18 -7.33 -8.91
CA LYS A 65 5.13 -7.87 -9.79
C LYS A 65 4.26 -6.77 -10.42
N PRO A 66 3.69 -5.81 -9.66
CA PRO A 66 3.00 -4.66 -10.24
C PRO A 66 3.89 -3.82 -11.18
N ASN A 67 5.18 -3.68 -10.87
CA ASN A 67 6.11 -2.91 -11.72
C ASN A 67 6.71 -3.70 -12.89
N LYS A 68 6.43 -5.00 -13.03
CA LYS A 68 7.03 -5.84 -14.07
C LYS A 68 6.76 -5.29 -15.48
N TYR A 69 5.64 -4.61 -15.64
CA TYR A 69 5.19 -4.05 -16.92
C TYR A 69 6.23 -3.15 -17.58
N TYR A 70 6.73 -2.13 -16.85
CA TYR A 70 7.72 -1.19 -17.39
C TYR A 70 9.16 -1.72 -17.38
N LYS A 71 9.43 -2.92 -16.85
CA LYS A 71 10.78 -3.52 -16.77
C LYS A 71 11.77 -2.58 -16.03
N THR A 72 13.05 -2.97 -15.96
CA THR A 72 14.22 -2.18 -15.48
C THR A 72 13.96 -1.15 -14.35
N ASP A 73 14.65 0.00 -14.35
CA ASP A 73 14.41 1.13 -13.44
C ASP A 73 13.34 2.10 -13.97
N GLN A 74 12.76 1.83 -15.15
CA GLN A 74 11.75 2.65 -15.82
C GLN A 74 10.47 2.84 -14.99
N TRP A 75 10.16 1.95 -14.04
CA TRP A 75 9.05 2.15 -13.10
C TRP A 75 9.14 3.45 -12.28
N LYS A 76 10.34 4.06 -12.19
CA LYS A 76 10.59 5.33 -11.52
C LYS A 76 10.21 6.54 -12.36
N MET A 77 9.99 6.37 -13.66
CA MET A 77 9.72 7.42 -14.64
C MET A 77 8.22 7.51 -14.95
N LEU A 78 7.82 8.55 -15.68
CA LEU A 78 6.50 8.65 -16.28
C LEU A 78 6.55 7.99 -17.66
N MET A 79 5.84 6.88 -17.85
CA MET A 79 5.96 6.03 -19.03
C MET A 79 4.59 5.82 -19.68
N SER A 80 4.52 5.82 -21.00
CA SER A 80 3.41 5.21 -21.74
C SER A 80 3.91 4.03 -22.57
N GLU A 81 2.99 3.32 -23.20
CA GLU A 81 3.29 2.27 -24.17
C GLU A 81 2.52 2.58 -25.47
N ASP A 82 3.19 2.49 -26.60
CA ASP A 82 2.52 2.59 -27.89
C ASP A 82 1.51 1.43 -28.05
N ARG A 83 0.27 1.78 -28.38
CA ARG A 83 -0.86 0.83 -28.41
C ARG A 83 -0.73 -0.27 -29.45
N VAL A 84 0.10 -0.08 -30.48
CA VAL A 84 0.25 -1.01 -31.60
C VAL A 84 1.49 -1.88 -31.43
N THR A 85 2.62 -1.27 -31.10
CA THR A 85 3.94 -1.90 -31.06
C THR A 85 4.32 -2.40 -29.67
N GLY A 86 3.75 -1.84 -28.60
CA GLY A 86 4.17 -2.15 -27.24
C GLY A 86 5.46 -1.46 -26.81
N GLU A 87 5.97 -0.50 -27.59
CA GLU A 87 7.22 0.17 -27.26
C GLU A 87 7.00 1.23 -26.15
N PRO A 88 7.80 1.21 -25.07
CA PRO A 88 7.65 2.15 -23.97
C PRO A 88 8.21 3.53 -24.35
N THR A 89 7.46 4.58 -24.03
CA THR A 89 7.90 5.98 -24.20
C THR A 89 8.04 6.62 -22.83
N GLU A 90 9.19 7.24 -22.56
CA GLU A 90 9.41 8.07 -21.38
C GLU A 90 8.94 9.51 -21.66
N HIS A 91 8.26 10.10 -20.68
CA HIS A 91 7.76 11.46 -20.74
C HIS A 91 8.39 12.35 -19.69
N LYS A 92 8.41 13.66 -19.95
CA LYS A 92 9.01 14.62 -19.03
C LYS A 92 8.23 14.71 -17.73
N GLY A 93 8.97 14.78 -16.63
CA GLY A 93 8.43 15.00 -15.31
C GLY A 93 9.52 14.72 -14.27
N THR A 94 9.50 15.45 -13.17
CA THR A 94 10.45 15.23 -12.07
C THR A 94 9.69 14.75 -10.84
N PHE A 95 9.92 13.50 -10.47
CA PHE A 95 9.38 12.94 -9.24
C PHE A 95 10.29 13.25 -8.05
N THR A 96 9.69 13.69 -6.96
CA THR A 96 10.33 13.78 -5.65
C THR A 96 9.64 12.80 -4.72
N ASP A 97 10.32 11.68 -4.44
CA ASP A 97 9.88 10.70 -3.46
C ASP A 97 10.30 11.13 -2.03
N ALA A 98 9.65 10.55 -1.02
CA ALA A 98 9.91 10.88 0.37
C ALA A 98 10.68 9.77 1.07
N VAL A 99 11.64 10.15 1.91
CA VAL A 99 12.25 9.26 2.90
C VAL A 99 11.52 9.45 4.23
N ILE A 100 10.83 8.41 4.70
CA ILE A 100 10.10 8.38 5.95
C ILE A 100 11.06 7.99 7.09
N LYS A 101 11.27 8.93 8.01
CA LYS A 101 12.14 8.80 9.19
C LYS A 101 11.41 9.32 10.42
N GLY A 102 10.56 8.50 11.01
CA GLY A 102 9.81 8.83 12.22
C GLY A 102 8.43 9.44 11.95
N ASN A 103 7.72 9.80 13.02
CA ASN A 103 6.40 10.41 12.94
C ASN A 103 6.49 11.83 12.35
N GLY A 104 5.49 12.21 11.56
CA GLY A 104 5.37 13.58 11.08
C GLY A 104 4.83 13.67 9.66
N ARG A 105 4.97 14.86 9.08
CA ARG A 105 4.43 15.19 7.77
C ARG A 105 5.44 14.95 6.66
N TYR A 106 4.99 14.30 5.60
CA TYR A 106 5.76 13.96 4.41
C TYR A 106 5.07 14.45 3.15
N THR A 107 5.83 14.53 2.07
CA THR A 107 5.36 15.06 0.79
C THR A 107 6.06 14.33 -0.33
N VAL A 108 5.28 13.86 -1.29
CA VAL A 108 5.75 13.35 -2.58
C VAL A 108 5.23 14.26 -3.69
N LYS A 109 6.02 14.44 -4.74
CA LYS A 109 5.69 15.38 -5.83
C LYS A 109 5.98 14.80 -7.20
N LEU A 110 5.26 15.33 -8.18
CA LEU A 110 5.61 15.35 -9.59
C LEU A 110 5.56 16.81 -10.05
N GLU A 111 6.65 17.30 -10.62
CA GLU A 111 6.76 18.66 -11.12
C GLU A 111 7.17 18.68 -12.59
N LYS A 112 6.78 19.74 -13.31
CA LYS A 112 7.12 19.94 -14.73
C LYS A 112 6.73 18.73 -15.59
N ALA A 113 5.60 18.11 -15.27
CA ALA A 113 5.11 16.98 -16.02
C ALA A 113 4.60 17.46 -17.38
N ASP A 114 5.05 16.79 -18.43
CA ASP A 114 4.50 16.90 -19.76
C ASP A 114 3.60 15.71 -20.02
N PHE A 115 2.30 15.97 -19.93
CA PHE A 115 1.26 14.99 -20.14
C PHE A 115 0.78 14.96 -21.59
N GLU A 116 1.42 15.70 -22.50
CA GLU A 116 1.20 15.59 -23.97
C GLU A 116 -0.27 15.68 -24.39
N GLY A 117 -1.05 16.55 -23.73
CA GLY A 117 -2.48 16.71 -23.97
C GLY A 117 -3.41 15.89 -23.06
N GLU A 118 -2.89 14.96 -22.25
CA GLU A 118 -3.69 14.25 -21.24
C GLU A 118 -4.19 15.21 -20.16
N THR A 119 -5.50 15.20 -19.93
CA THR A 119 -6.19 16.04 -18.95
C THR A 119 -6.75 15.26 -17.76
N THR A 120 -6.90 13.95 -17.92
CA THR A 120 -7.66 13.09 -17.00
C THR A 120 -6.70 12.23 -16.17
N ILE A 121 -6.86 12.22 -14.84
CA ILE A 121 -6.20 11.29 -13.92
C ILE A 121 -7.13 10.12 -13.65
N SER A 122 -6.72 8.89 -13.96
CA SER A 122 -7.47 7.67 -13.62
C SER A 122 -7.08 7.12 -12.25
N MET A 123 -5.80 7.23 -11.89
CA MET A 123 -5.28 6.75 -10.62
C MET A 123 -4.26 7.74 -10.04
N LEU A 124 -4.33 7.94 -8.73
CA LEU A 124 -3.38 8.71 -7.94
C LEU A 124 -3.21 8.03 -6.58
N HIS A 125 -1.98 7.65 -6.24
CA HIS A 125 -1.70 6.92 -5.00
C HIS A 125 -0.29 7.21 -4.47
N VAL A 126 -0.05 6.83 -3.22
CA VAL A 126 1.25 6.90 -2.56
C VAL A 126 1.59 5.51 -2.04
N ALA A 127 2.51 4.85 -2.72
CA ALA A 127 3.03 3.55 -2.30
C ALA A 127 4.16 3.74 -1.29
N THR A 128 4.25 2.85 -0.31
CA THR A 128 5.34 2.81 0.68
C THR A 128 6.00 1.45 0.70
N ASP A 129 7.26 1.37 1.16
CA ASP A 129 7.94 0.11 1.47
C ASP A 129 7.70 -0.36 2.92
N ILE A 130 6.78 0.29 3.65
CA ILE A 130 6.40 -0.10 5.00
C ILE A 130 5.59 -1.40 4.92
N PRO A 131 6.03 -2.51 5.57
CA PRO A 131 5.27 -3.75 5.55
C PRO A 131 3.85 -3.56 6.09
N VAL A 132 2.86 -4.24 5.51
CA VAL A 132 1.47 -4.15 5.97
C VAL A 132 1.37 -4.50 7.46
N ASN A 133 0.90 -3.54 8.26
CA ASN A 133 0.82 -3.64 9.71
C ASN A 133 -0.29 -2.73 10.26
N ASN A 134 -0.51 -2.75 11.57
CA ASN A 134 -1.51 -1.93 12.27
C ASN A 134 -0.90 -0.91 13.26
N LYS A 135 0.42 -0.73 13.25
CA LYS A 135 1.15 0.15 14.17
C LYS A 135 1.46 1.49 13.53
N ILE A 136 2.00 1.46 12.31
CA ILE A 136 2.22 2.67 11.52
C ILE A 136 0.92 3.00 10.78
N THR A 137 0.43 4.22 10.96
CA THR A 137 -0.81 4.71 10.35
C THR A 137 -0.55 5.99 9.56
N PHE A 138 -1.47 6.29 8.65
CA PHE A 138 -1.46 7.51 7.87
C PHE A 138 -2.72 8.32 8.15
N SER A 139 -2.60 9.63 8.10
CA SER A 139 -3.73 10.57 8.23
C SER A 139 -3.45 11.85 7.46
N ASN A 140 -4.47 12.71 7.34
CA ASN A 140 -4.38 14.06 6.79
C ASN A 140 -3.74 14.05 5.39
N VAL A 141 -4.24 13.16 4.54
CA VAL A 141 -3.75 12.92 3.19
C VAL A 141 -4.40 13.91 2.24
N THR A 142 -3.62 14.84 1.70
CA THR A 142 -4.11 15.90 0.80
C THR A 142 -3.46 15.76 -0.56
N ALA A 143 -4.28 15.76 -1.62
CA ALA A 143 -3.84 15.92 -3.00
C ALA A 143 -3.97 17.38 -3.45
N LYS A 144 -2.91 17.90 -4.06
CA LYS A 144 -2.94 19.13 -4.85
C LYS A 144 -2.54 18.83 -6.28
N ILE A 145 -3.36 19.29 -7.22
CA ILE A 145 -3.06 19.24 -8.64
C ILE A 145 -2.98 20.68 -9.14
N ASN A 146 -1.90 21.02 -9.82
CA ASN A 146 -1.65 22.37 -10.31
C ASN A 146 -1.79 23.44 -9.22
N LYS A 147 -1.25 23.14 -8.04
CA LYS A 147 -1.29 23.96 -6.80
C LYS A 147 -2.69 24.13 -6.18
N LYS A 148 -3.75 23.61 -6.81
CA LYS A 148 -5.11 23.60 -6.26
C LYS A 148 -5.31 22.36 -5.40
N THR A 149 -5.76 22.55 -4.16
CA THR A 149 -6.22 21.44 -3.32
C THR A 149 -7.45 20.81 -3.95
N ILE A 150 -7.38 19.51 -4.22
CA ILE A 150 -8.48 18.75 -4.82
C ILE A 150 -9.26 18.01 -3.74
N VAL A 151 -8.55 17.31 -2.84
CA VAL A 151 -9.18 16.53 -1.76
C VAL A 151 -8.24 16.43 -0.56
N THR A 152 -8.82 16.40 0.63
CA THR A 152 -8.16 16.01 1.88
C THR A 152 -8.94 14.88 2.54
N PHE A 153 -8.23 13.83 2.93
CA PHE A 153 -8.73 12.70 3.71
C PHE A 153 -8.11 12.75 5.10
N GLU A 154 -8.92 12.98 6.13
CA GLU A 154 -8.46 12.83 7.52
C GLU A 154 -8.05 11.36 7.78
N GLU A 155 -8.92 10.43 7.38
CA GLU A 155 -8.64 9.01 7.31
C GLU A 155 -8.41 8.57 5.86
N PRO A 156 -7.26 7.95 5.53
CA PRO A 156 -6.90 7.59 4.16
C PRO A 156 -7.75 6.42 3.64
N TYR A 157 -7.94 6.38 2.32
CA TYR A 157 -8.36 5.14 1.66
C TYR A 157 -7.13 4.25 1.44
N MET A 158 -7.05 3.14 2.17
CA MET A 158 -5.95 2.17 2.04
C MET A 158 -6.27 1.12 0.98
N GLU A 159 -5.27 0.73 0.18
CA GLU A 159 -5.39 -0.41 -0.74
C GLU A 159 -5.70 -1.71 0.02
N LYS A 160 -6.57 -2.53 -0.58
CA LYS A 160 -7.05 -3.80 -0.03
C LYS A 160 -6.63 -5.00 -0.88
N LYS A 161 -6.29 -4.79 -2.16
CA LYS A 161 -5.90 -5.84 -3.11
C LYS A 161 -4.48 -6.31 -2.83
N LYS A 162 -4.35 -7.56 -2.37
CA LYS A 162 -3.08 -8.22 -1.99
C LYS A 162 -1.92 -8.04 -3.00
N LYS A 163 -2.21 -8.02 -4.31
CA LYS A 163 -1.17 -7.91 -5.34
C LYS A 163 -0.35 -6.61 -5.25
N TYR A 164 -0.99 -5.50 -4.84
CA TYR A 164 -0.34 -4.20 -4.69
C TYR A 164 0.32 -4.02 -3.33
N LEU A 165 -0.14 -4.77 -2.32
CA LEU A 165 0.36 -4.73 -0.94
C LEU A 165 1.61 -5.58 -0.68
N SER A 166 2.10 -6.30 -1.69
CA SER A 166 3.27 -7.19 -1.53
C SER A 166 4.58 -6.43 -1.29
N GLY A 167 4.64 -5.16 -1.69
CA GLY A 167 5.80 -4.28 -1.51
C GLY A 167 5.73 -3.41 -0.26
N GLY A 168 4.52 -3.23 0.30
CA GLY A 168 4.24 -2.40 1.46
C GLY A 168 2.83 -1.81 1.40
N MET A 169 2.51 -0.90 2.32
CA MET A 169 1.21 -0.23 2.37
C MET A 169 1.08 0.80 1.23
N ASP A 170 -0.15 0.99 0.76
CA ASP A 170 -0.47 1.89 -0.35
C ASP A 170 -1.71 2.72 -0.04
N ILE A 171 -1.59 4.05 -0.21
CA ILE A 171 -2.64 5.03 0.05
C ILE A 171 -3.22 5.44 -1.30
N ILE A 172 -4.50 5.17 -1.54
CA ILE A 172 -5.17 5.54 -2.80
C ILE A 172 -5.92 6.84 -2.58
N LEU A 173 -5.69 7.83 -3.45
CA LEU A 173 -6.41 9.11 -3.42
C LEU A 173 -7.47 9.17 -4.51
N MET A 174 -7.19 8.55 -5.66
CA MET A 174 -8.08 8.40 -6.81
C MET A 174 -7.79 7.05 -7.47
N ASP A 175 -8.82 6.29 -7.82
CA ASP A 175 -8.74 5.09 -8.67
C ASP A 175 -10.15 4.86 -9.23
N HIS A 176 -10.33 5.08 -10.54
CA HIS A 176 -11.60 4.84 -11.23
C HIS A 176 -12.16 3.43 -10.96
N GLY A 177 -11.28 2.42 -10.82
CA GLY A 177 -11.63 1.04 -10.53
C GLY A 177 -11.94 0.76 -9.05
N ARG A 178 -12.16 1.78 -8.21
CA ARG A 178 -12.59 1.66 -6.80
C ARG A 178 -13.90 2.42 -6.59
N GLU A 179 -15.03 1.77 -6.89
CA GLU A 179 -16.37 2.37 -6.82
C GLU A 179 -16.69 3.03 -5.46
N ASP A 180 -16.19 2.47 -4.35
CA ASP A 180 -16.36 3.05 -3.02
C ASP A 180 -15.59 4.36 -2.85
N LEU A 181 -14.36 4.43 -3.36
CA LEU A 181 -13.57 5.66 -3.41
C LEU A 181 -14.18 6.69 -4.37
N VAL A 182 -14.62 6.27 -5.56
CA VAL A 182 -15.30 7.15 -6.54
C VAL A 182 -16.52 7.81 -5.92
N ARG A 183 -17.37 7.05 -5.23
CA ARG A 183 -18.54 7.58 -4.52
C ARG A 183 -18.14 8.53 -3.38
N GLN A 184 -17.08 8.21 -2.63
CA GLN A 184 -16.56 9.07 -1.57
C GLN A 184 -16.06 10.42 -2.12
N LEU A 185 -15.37 10.41 -3.26
CA LEU A 185 -14.88 11.60 -3.95
C LEU A 185 -16.04 12.43 -4.51
N SER A 186 -17.03 11.80 -5.14
CA SER A 186 -18.23 12.48 -5.65
C SER A 186 -18.98 13.20 -4.54
N GLY A 187 -19.17 12.59 -3.37
CA GLY A 187 -19.77 13.23 -2.20
C GLY A 187 -18.99 14.44 -1.67
N ARG A 188 -17.73 14.61 -2.10
CA ARG A 188 -16.86 15.75 -1.78
C ARG A 188 -16.74 16.76 -2.94
N GLY A 189 -17.56 16.60 -3.99
CA GLY A 189 -17.54 17.47 -5.17
C GLY A 189 -16.40 17.18 -6.15
N VAL A 190 -15.69 16.05 -6.00
CA VAL A 190 -14.68 15.58 -6.95
C VAL A 190 -15.31 14.47 -7.79
N THR A 191 -15.88 14.84 -8.93
CA THR A 191 -16.61 13.93 -9.81
C THR A 191 -15.74 13.48 -10.97
N GLU A 192 -15.91 12.24 -11.39
CA GLU A 192 -15.29 11.76 -12.62
C GLU A 192 -15.86 12.49 -13.84
N SER A 193 -15.00 12.66 -14.83
CA SER A 193 -15.29 13.19 -16.16
C SER A 193 -15.17 12.06 -17.17
N GLY A 194 -16.22 11.86 -17.96
CA GLY A 194 -16.25 10.78 -18.93
C GLY A 194 -16.19 9.38 -18.28
N ALA A 195 -15.52 8.45 -18.95
CA ALA A 195 -15.61 7.03 -18.59
C ALA A 195 -14.55 6.54 -17.60
N ASN A 196 -13.41 7.22 -17.43
CA ASN A 196 -12.21 6.58 -16.87
C ASN A 196 -11.38 7.43 -15.87
N GLY A 197 -11.86 8.57 -15.37
CA GLY A 197 -11.11 9.33 -14.35
C GLY A 197 -11.58 10.76 -14.11
N TYR A 198 -10.66 11.64 -13.67
CA TYR A 198 -10.93 13.02 -13.22
C TYR A 198 -10.15 14.06 -14.05
N ASP A 199 -10.83 15.02 -14.68
CA ASP A 199 -10.23 16.12 -15.46
C ASP A 199 -9.57 17.16 -14.55
N LEU A 200 -8.33 16.89 -14.16
CA LEU A 200 -7.57 17.68 -13.19
C LEU A 200 -6.26 18.23 -13.75
N LEU A 201 -5.79 17.68 -14.88
CA LEU A 201 -4.57 18.08 -15.56
C LEU A 201 -4.88 19.06 -16.69
N LYS A 202 -3.85 19.80 -17.11
CA LYS A 202 -3.92 20.71 -18.27
C LYS A 202 -3.37 20.07 -19.54
N GLY A 203 -2.41 19.15 -19.43
CA GLY A 203 -1.77 18.51 -20.58
C GLY A 203 -0.80 19.45 -21.32
N THR A 204 -0.33 20.53 -20.67
CA THR A 204 0.39 21.64 -21.35
C THR A 204 1.88 21.73 -21.01
N GLY A 205 2.51 20.63 -20.60
CA GLY A 205 3.95 20.59 -20.32
C GLY A 205 4.39 21.19 -18.98
N ARG A 206 3.46 21.56 -18.09
CA ARG A 206 3.75 22.25 -16.82
C ARG A 206 2.88 21.80 -15.65
N ASP A 207 2.30 20.62 -15.77
CA ASP A 207 1.45 20.10 -14.72
C ASP A 207 2.27 19.72 -13.47
N SER A 208 1.62 19.82 -12.31
CA SER A 208 2.22 19.46 -11.03
C SER A 208 1.24 18.69 -10.16
N VAL A 209 1.75 17.68 -9.46
CA VAL A 209 1.01 16.88 -8.48
C VAL A 209 1.79 16.88 -7.19
N GLU A 210 1.12 17.17 -6.07
CA GLU A 210 1.70 17.13 -4.74
C GLU A 210 0.75 16.34 -3.84
N VAL A 211 1.27 15.31 -3.17
CA VAL A 211 0.54 14.60 -2.13
C VAL A 211 1.28 14.76 -0.82
N THR A 212 0.57 15.25 0.20
CA THR A 212 1.08 15.38 1.56
C THR A 212 0.32 14.47 2.49
N PHE A 213 1.00 13.85 3.44
CA PHE A 213 0.40 12.93 4.40
C PHE A 213 1.15 12.95 5.73
N THR A 214 0.46 12.64 6.81
CA THR A 214 1.04 12.44 8.13
C THR A 214 1.26 10.96 8.37
N VAL A 215 2.40 10.62 8.96
CA VAL A 215 2.74 9.27 9.40
C VAL A 215 2.87 9.26 10.92
N SER A 216 2.29 8.26 11.56
CA SER A 216 2.35 8.06 13.01
C SER A 216 2.66 6.60 13.34
N GLY A 217 3.14 6.33 14.56
CA GLY A 217 3.39 4.97 15.08
C GLY A 217 4.86 4.55 15.16
N PHE A 218 5.80 5.40 14.74
CA PHE A 218 7.23 5.22 15.00
C PHE A 218 7.56 5.53 16.47
N HIS A 219 8.69 4.99 16.94
CA HIS A 219 9.23 5.27 18.28
C HIS A 219 9.94 6.63 18.38
N TYR A 220 9.94 7.42 17.31
CA TYR A 220 10.64 8.69 17.23
C TYR A 220 9.94 9.61 16.22
N ASP A 221 10.09 10.91 16.41
CA ASP A 221 9.56 11.91 15.49
C ASP A 221 10.58 12.29 14.42
N LYS A 222 10.10 12.82 13.31
CA LYS A 222 10.92 13.34 12.21
C LYS A 222 11.89 14.39 12.72
N GLY A 223 13.18 14.21 12.39
CA GLY A 223 14.26 15.08 12.85
C GLY A 223 14.91 14.62 14.16
N GLN A 224 14.33 13.65 14.87
CA GLN A 224 14.96 13.01 16.02
C GLN A 224 15.74 11.76 15.59
N LYS A 225 16.77 11.39 16.37
CA LYS A 225 17.44 10.09 16.21
C LYS A 225 16.53 9.00 16.75
N SER A 226 16.35 7.93 15.97
CA SER A 226 15.67 6.71 16.41
C SER A 226 16.34 6.15 17.65
N LYS A 227 15.59 6.05 18.76
CA LYS A 227 16.00 5.28 19.93
C LYS A 227 15.70 3.81 19.64
N SER A 228 16.52 3.15 18.83
CA SER A 228 16.35 1.70 18.63
C SER A 228 16.42 0.96 19.98
N PRO A 229 15.64 -0.13 20.17
CA PRO A 229 15.82 -1.00 21.32
C PRO A 229 17.20 -1.66 21.26
N ILE A 230 17.78 -1.82 22.45
CA ILE A 230 19.07 -2.40 22.79
C ILE A 230 19.38 -3.70 22.03
N LYS A 231 20.67 -3.90 21.75
CA LYS A 231 21.29 -5.12 21.22
C LYS A 231 20.66 -6.40 21.79
N LYS A 232 20.52 -7.39 20.90
CA LYS A 232 20.37 -8.84 21.18
C LYS A 232 21.19 -9.22 22.44
N PRO A 233 20.65 -10.00 23.40
CA PRO A 233 21.44 -10.38 24.58
C PRO A 233 22.62 -11.22 24.11
N GLU A 234 23.83 -10.68 24.29
CA GLU A 234 25.04 -11.47 24.26
C GLU A 234 24.93 -12.48 25.39
N LYS A 235 25.07 -13.75 25.02
CA LYS A 235 25.16 -14.88 25.94
C LYS A 235 26.36 -14.61 26.86
N VAL A 236 26.11 -14.24 28.11
CA VAL A 236 27.15 -14.09 29.11
C VAL A 236 27.65 -15.50 29.44
N GLU A 237 28.87 -15.79 29.01
CA GLU A 237 29.62 -16.97 29.39
C GLU A 237 30.10 -16.74 30.84
N THR A 238 29.48 -17.43 31.78
CA THR A 238 29.85 -17.40 33.19
C THR A 238 31.22 -18.07 33.39
N THR A 239 32.22 -17.29 33.76
CA THR A 239 33.44 -17.77 34.42
C THR A 239 33.38 -17.32 35.89
N PRO A 240 33.50 -18.23 36.88
CA PRO A 240 33.42 -17.86 38.28
C PRO A 240 34.79 -17.42 38.80
N GLU A 241 34.85 -16.26 39.44
CA GLU A 241 35.97 -15.92 40.32
C GLU A 241 35.45 -15.29 41.62
N ALA A 242 36.14 -15.65 42.70
CA ALA A 242 35.63 -15.69 44.06
C ALA A 242 35.75 -14.36 44.82
N ILE A 243 34.71 -14.09 45.62
CA ILE A 243 34.64 -13.51 46.97
C ILE A 243 35.66 -12.42 47.34
N GLU A 244 35.14 -11.21 47.63
CA GLU A 244 35.59 -10.48 48.82
C GLU A 244 34.42 -9.78 49.53
N THR A 245 34.38 -10.03 50.84
CA THR A 245 33.39 -9.61 51.84
C THR A 245 33.45 -8.12 52.12
N GLN A 246 32.29 -7.45 52.20
CA GLN A 246 31.99 -6.43 53.23
C GLN A 246 30.52 -5.94 53.18
N LEU A 247 29.77 -6.22 54.25
CA LEU A 247 28.65 -5.43 54.79
C LEU A 247 29.17 -4.83 56.12
N PRO A 248 28.68 -3.68 56.63
CA PRO A 248 27.26 -3.43 56.95
C PRO A 248 26.88 -1.95 56.63
N GLU A 249 25.74 -1.33 56.92
CA GLU A 249 24.60 -1.57 57.79
C GLU A 249 23.44 -0.62 57.37
N ALA A 250 22.24 -0.90 57.85
CA ALA A 250 20.99 -0.21 57.55
C ALA A 250 20.84 1.17 58.23
N SER A 251 19.97 2.04 57.70
CA SER A 251 19.16 2.95 58.53
C SER A 251 17.93 3.53 57.81
N PHE A 252 16.76 3.09 58.28
CA PHE A 252 15.53 3.84 58.60
C PHE A 252 14.92 4.91 57.66
N SER A 253 13.67 4.61 57.27
CA SER A 253 12.50 5.50 57.04
C SER A 253 12.24 6.47 58.23
N PRO A 254 11.41 7.55 58.15
CA PRO A 254 10.09 7.55 57.49
C PRO A 254 9.62 8.88 56.83
N GLU A 255 8.56 8.79 56.00
CA GLU A 255 7.63 9.93 55.78
C GLU A 255 6.85 10.21 57.09
N PRO A 256 6.16 11.37 57.26
CA PRO A 256 4.75 11.36 56.85
C PRO A 256 4.07 12.74 56.54
N VAL A 257 2.88 12.63 55.93
CA VAL A 257 1.61 13.35 56.27
C VAL A 257 1.30 14.75 55.66
N SER A 258 0.20 14.73 54.87
CA SER A 258 -0.99 15.62 54.89
C SER A 258 -0.85 17.05 54.33
N SER A 259 -1.83 17.66 53.65
CA SER A 259 -3.29 17.66 53.89
C SER A 259 -4.07 18.26 52.69
N GLU A 260 -5.30 17.75 52.46
CA GLU A 260 -6.60 18.47 52.33
C GLU A 260 -6.73 19.71 51.38
N LYS A 261 -7.83 20.02 50.66
CA LYS A 261 -9.26 19.64 50.64
C LYS A 261 -10.00 20.49 49.57
N SER A 262 -11.22 20.07 49.19
CA SER A 262 -12.40 20.87 48.73
C SER A 262 -12.37 21.46 47.31
N LEU A 263 -13.47 21.52 46.51
CA LEU A 263 -14.92 21.31 46.69
C LEU A 263 -15.59 21.12 45.31
N GLU A 264 -16.76 20.48 45.32
CA GLU A 264 -17.70 20.29 44.21
C GLU A 264 -18.41 21.60 43.78
N MET A 265 -18.93 21.63 42.54
CA MET A 265 -20.28 22.16 42.30
C MET A 265 -20.93 21.56 41.04
N GLN A 266 -22.16 21.08 41.21
CA GLN A 266 -23.09 20.61 40.19
C GLN A 266 -23.83 21.78 39.51
N GLY A 267 -24.28 21.57 38.27
CA GLY A 267 -25.23 22.43 37.56
C GLY A 267 -25.84 21.72 36.34
N THR A 268 -27.15 21.53 36.38
CA THR A 268 -28.06 20.72 35.55
C THR A 268 -28.34 21.18 34.09
N THR A 269 -28.35 20.20 33.17
CA THR A 269 -29.17 19.88 31.94
C THR A 269 -30.31 20.80 31.41
N PRO A 270 -30.94 20.57 30.21
CA PRO A 270 -30.61 19.73 29.02
C PRO A 270 -30.86 20.42 27.64
N THR A 271 -30.46 19.80 26.52
CA THR A 271 -31.11 20.03 25.20
C THR A 271 -31.17 18.72 24.41
N ALA A 272 -32.37 18.42 23.92
CA ALA A 272 -32.73 17.21 23.19
C ALA A 272 -32.54 17.37 21.67
N SER A 273 -32.22 16.27 20.98
CA SER A 273 -32.52 16.10 19.55
C SER A 273 -32.71 14.62 19.21
N ALA A 274 -33.85 14.31 18.60
CA ALA A 274 -34.38 12.99 18.28
C ALA A 274 -33.63 12.24 17.13
N PRO A 275 -33.76 10.90 17.03
CA PRO A 275 -33.27 10.11 15.90
C PRO A 275 -34.28 10.04 14.73
N ILE A 276 -33.80 10.24 13.50
CA ILE A 276 -34.59 10.09 12.25
C ILE A 276 -34.60 8.62 11.78
N LEU A 277 -35.79 8.23 11.36
CA LEU A 277 -36.29 6.96 10.83
C LEU A 277 -35.48 6.29 9.71
N ALA A 278 -35.53 4.96 9.74
CA ALA A 278 -35.17 4.04 8.66
C ALA A 278 -36.16 4.10 7.48
N VAL A 279 -35.64 4.10 6.26
CA VAL A 279 -36.36 3.66 5.04
C VAL A 279 -35.38 2.86 4.17
N VAL A 280 -35.50 1.53 4.22
CA VAL A 280 -34.91 0.61 3.25
C VAL A 280 -36.05 -0.28 2.81
N ILE A 281 -36.50 -0.15 1.56
CA ILE A 281 -37.15 -1.17 0.70
C ILE A 281 -37.53 -0.44 -0.60
N SER A 282 -36.84 -0.75 -1.70
CA SER A 282 -37.38 -0.67 -3.10
C SER A 282 -36.34 -0.92 -4.23
N ALA A 283 -35.12 -1.41 -3.95
CA ALA A 283 -34.11 -1.64 -5.01
C ALA A 283 -34.02 -3.07 -5.57
N VAL A 284 -34.90 -4.01 -5.17
CA VAL A 284 -34.77 -5.44 -5.55
C VAL A 284 -35.47 -5.79 -6.87
N PHE A 285 -36.36 -4.95 -7.40
CA PHE A 285 -37.16 -5.32 -8.58
C PHE A 285 -36.49 -5.02 -9.94
N PHE A 286 -35.51 -4.11 -10.03
CA PHE A 286 -34.90 -3.76 -11.33
C PHE A 286 -33.78 -4.70 -11.79
N CYS A 287 -33.06 -5.35 -10.87
CA CYS A 287 -32.00 -6.29 -11.25
C CYS A 287 -32.54 -7.59 -11.89
N GLY A 288 -33.76 -8.02 -11.52
CA GLY A 288 -34.37 -9.23 -12.07
C GLY A 288 -34.72 -9.11 -13.56
N VAL A 289 -35.20 -7.94 -13.98
CA VAL A 289 -35.65 -7.72 -15.38
C VAL A 289 -34.45 -7.67 -16.34
N VAL A 290 -33.32 -7.09 -15.93
CA VAL A 290 -32.13 -6.99 -16.79
C VAL A 290 -31.48 -8.36 -17.01
N ILE A 291 -31.44 -9.23 -15.99
CA ILE A 291 -30.85 -10.56 -16.10
C ILE A 291 -31.66 -11.46 -17.05
N VAL A 292 -32.99 -11.36 -17.05
CA VAL A 292 -33.85 -12.15 -17.94
C VAL A 292 -33.68 -11.72 -19.41
N ILE A 293 -33.57 -10.42 -19.69
CA ILE A 293 -33.40 -9.90 -21.06
C ILE A 293 -32.02 -10.27 -21.63
N VAL A 294 -30.96 -10.20 -20.82
CA VAL A 294 -29.59 -10.53 -21.26
C VAL A 294 -29.43 -12.03 -21.50
N ASN A 295 -30.01 -12.89 -20.65
CA ASN A 295 -29.96 -14.34 -20.85
C ASN A 295 -30.84 -14.83 -22.00
N GLY A 296 -31.97 -14.16 -22.28
CA GLY A 296 -32.82 -14.46 -23.43
C GLY A 296 -32.14 -14.19 -24.77
N ARG A 297 -31.31 -13.13 -24.86
CA ARG A 297 -30.58 -12.78 -26.09
C ARG A 297 -29.37 -13.68 -26.37
N ARG A 298 -28.74 -14.26 -25.33
CA ARG A 298 -27.60 -15.18 -25.51
C ARG A 298 -27.98 -16.57 -26.04
N LYS A 299 -29.25 -16.98 -25.93
CA LYS A 299 -29.72 -18.29 -26.41
C LYS A 299 -30.23 -18.31 -27.86
N ARG A 300 -30.17 -17.18 -28.59
CA ARG A 300 -30.59 -17.07 -30.01
C ARG A 300 -29.46 -16.64 -30.95
N LYS A 301 -28.25 -17.17 -30.74
CA LYS A 301 -27.19 -17.19 -31.76
C LYS A 301 -26.78 -18.63 -32.00
#